data_AF-A0A1S9RT49-F1
#
_entry.id   AF-A0A1S9RT49-F1
#
_cell.length_a   1.000
_cell.length_b   1.000
_cell.length_c   1.000
_cell.angle_alpha   90.00
_cell.angle_beta   90.00
_cell.angle_gamma   90.00
#
_symmetry.space_group_name_H-M   'P 1'
#
loop_
_entity.id
_entity.type
_entity.pdbx_description
1 polymer ?
#
loop_
_entity_poly.entity_id
_entity_poly.type
_entity_poly.pdbx_seq_one_letter_code
_entity_poly.pdbx_strand_id
1 'polypeptide(L)'
;MPPDGSSFTTLNLPPTFTLPQCMEYFELTAGPNTDLWRKPPNGDTSTAPIVFTSLRHPFVVAEVTVSADWEMEWDQGGLVIFAGAAPQSFASDTPGTGSGHVLPATRRSSAQSPCKWVKAGMEFSSGTVNASSVSATADGADWCLSPLVQSVSGPAIQSLRIKLERVGHALWIWYQVPSAAPYGLSPGAVGSTWKKLREVTWFFYGVEDKFVHVGVYASRPTNIARGQTMWDAMHGLTLENSSAAGTSDGLVVEFEDLEIF
;
A
#
# COMPACT_ATOMS: atom_id res chain seq x y z
N MET A 1 -9.71 12.96 14.54
CA MET A 1 -8.45 13.29 15.24
C MET A 1 -7.45 12.26 14.79
N PRO A 2 -6.28 12.64 14.28
CA PRO A 2 -5.30 11.67 13.80
C PRO A 2 -4.85 10.74 14.93
N PRO A 3 -4.57 9.47 14.64
CA PRO A 3 -4.16 8.50 15.66
C PRO A 3 -2.75 8.81 16.18
N ASP A 4 -2.48 8.38 17.42
CA ASP A 4 -1.16 8.52 18.05
C ASP A 4 -0.17 7.52 17.44
N GLY A 5 0.99 8.01 16.98
CA GLY A 5 2.02 7.20 16.33
C GLY A 5 2.57 6.07 17.21
N SER A 6 2.50 6.18 18.54
CA SER A 6 2.88 5.12 19.48
C SER A 6 1.98 3.89 19.41
N SER A 7 0.80 4.00 18.78
CA SER A 7 -0.13 2.89 18.56
C SER A 7 0.19 2.07 17.30
N PHE A 8 1.21 2.46 16.53
CA PHE A 8 1.61 1.79 15.30
C PHE A 8 2.89 0.98 15.45
N THR A 9 3.00 -0.02 14.59
CA THR A 9 4.16 -0.89 14.40
C THR A 9 4.68 -0.69 12.98
N THR A 10 6.00 -0.65 12.85
CA THR A 10 6.68 -0.55 11.56
C THR A 10 7.11 -1.93 11.08
N LEU A 11 7.06 -2.15 9.77
CA LEU A 11 7.49 -3.37 9.11
C LEU A 11 8.30 -3.00 7.86
N ASN A 12 9.43 -3.67 7.64
CA ASN A 12 10.35 -3.43 6.52
C ASN A 12 10.86 -1.97 6.43
N LEU A 13 10.99 -1.29 7.57
CA LEU A 13 11.54 0.05 7.67
C LEU A 13 12.90 0.02 8.38
N PRO A 14 13.82 0.98 8.08
CA PRO A 14 15.11 1.07 8.75
C PRO A 14 14.93 1.22 10.27
N PRO A 15 15.85 0.69 11.10
CA PRO A 15 15.80 0.85 12.56
C PRO A 15 15.84 2.32 13.04
N THR A 16 16.30 3.23 12.17
CA THR A 16 16.36 4.67 12.42
C THR A 16 15.06 5.41 12.12
N PHE A 17 14.08 4.74 11.50
CA PHE A 17 12.80 5.35 11.17
C PHE A 17 11.98 5.57 12.45
N THR A 18 11.44 6.77 12.60
CA THR A 18 10.58 7.15 13.73
C THR A 18 9.28 7.74 13.23
N LEU A 19 8.17 7.34 13.84
CA LEU A 19 6.86 7.90 13.54
C LEU A 19 6.67 9.24 14.26
N PRO A 20 5.89 10.17 13.67
CA PRO A 20 5.45 11.37 14.38
C PRO A 20 4.56 10.98 15.55
N GLN A 21 4.46 11.86 16.56
CA GLN A 21 3.54 11.65 17.69
C GLN A 21 2.08 11.60 17.22
N CYS A 22 1.73 12.44 16.25
CA CYS A 22 0.39 12.53 15.66
C CYS A 22 0.51 12.14 14.18
N MET A 23 -0.30 11.17 13.73
CA MET A 23 -0.26 10.66 12.35
C MET A 23 -1.03 11.55 11.37
N GLU A 24 -0.88 12.87 11.49
CA GLU A 24 -1.51 13.87 10.59
C GLU A 24 -0.79 13.94 9.25
N TYR A 25 0.55 13.89 9.28
CA TYR A 25 1.42 13.85 8.11
C TYR A 25 2.66 13.01 8.41
N PHE A 26 3.03 12.12 7.49
CA PHE A 26 4.32 11.42 7.50
C PHE A 26 4.63 10.84 6.13
N GLU A 27 5.89 10.43 5.96
CA GLU A 27 6.39 9.87 4.70
C GLU A 27 6.89 8.44 4.91
N LEU A 28 6.70 7.59 3.90
CA LEU A 28 7.40 6.31 3.77
C LEU A 28 8.26 6.31 2.52
N THR A 29 9.51 5.88 2.67
CA THR A 29 10.42 5.68 1.53
C THR A 29 10.49 4.20 1.19
N ALA A 30 10.10 3.84 -0.04
CA ALA A 30 10.22 2.50 -0.58
C ALA A 30 11.39 2.40 -1.56
N GLY A 31 12.40 1.61 -1.20
CA GLY A 31 13.52 1.29 -2.10
C GLY A 31 13.13 0.33 -3.22
N PRO A 32 14.00 0.10 -4.21
CA PRO A 32 13.77 -0.88 -5.27
C PRO A 32 13.55 -2.30 -4.71
N ASN A 33 12.84 -3.13 -5.46
CA ASN A 33 12.47 -4.52 -5.10
C ASN A 33 11.59 -4.64 -3.84
N THR A 34 10.81 -3.62 -3.52
CA THR A 34 9.83 -3.67 -2.43
C THR A 34 8.44 -3.95 -2.98
N ASP A 35 7.75 -4.96 -2.43
CA ASP A 35 6.39 -5.33 -2.84
C ASP A 35 5.61 -6.06 -1.73
N LEU A 36 4.29 -6.09 -1.87
CA LEU A 36 3.38 -6.95 -1.13
C LEU A 36 2.51 -7.70 -2.13
N TRP A 37 2.79 -8.99 -2.32
CA TRP A 37 2.14 -9.83 -3.32
C TRP A 37 2.03 -11.28 -2.87
N ARG A 38 0.99 -12.00 -3.33
CA ARG A 38 0.85 -13.45 -3.10
C ARG A 38 0.78 -14.17 -4.43
N LYS A 39 1.76 -15.04 -4.69
CA LYS A 39 1.84 -15.85 -5.91
C LYS A 39 1.76 -17.33 -5.55
N PRO A 40 0.66 -18.04 -5.85
CA PRO A 40 0.62 -19.49 -5.75
C PRO A 40 1.55 -20.14 -6.79
N PRO A 41 2.24 -21.25 -6.47
CA PRO A 41 2.43 -21.86 -5.15
C PRO A 41 3.59 -21.24 -4.34
N ASN A 42 4.24 -20.21 -4.88
CA ASN A 42 5.50 -19.63 -4.42
C ASN A 42 5.40 -18.77 -3.14
N GLY A 43 4.20 -18.63 -2.56
CA GLY A 43 3.98 -17.95 -1.29
C GLY A 43 3.86 -16.42 -1.41
N ASP A 44 4.26 -15.73 -0.34
CA ASP A 44 4.11 -14.29 -0.17
C ASP A 44 5.44 -13.56 -0.38
N THR A 45 5.40 -12.47 -1.14
CA THR A 45 6.37 -11.38 -1.08
C THR A 45 5.81 -10.33 -0.13
N SER A 46 6.56 -9.98 0.91
CA SER A 46 6.20 -8.98 1.93
C SER A 46 7.45 -8.19 2.31
N THR A 47 7.93 -7.39 1.37
CA THR A 47 9.13 -6.55 1.49
C THR A 47 8.80 -5.05 1.49
N ALA A 48 7.56 -4.68 1.17
CA ALA A 48 7.07 -3.30 1.23
C ALA A 48 7.19 -2.70 2.64
N PRO A 49 7.72 -1.47 2.78
CA PRO A 49 7.56 -0.66 3.99
C PRO A 49 6.09 -0.49 4.36
N ILE A 50 5.74 -0.86 5.59
CA ILE A 50 4.37 -0.82 6.11
C ILE A 50 4.40 -0.20 7.51
N VAL A 51 3.44 0.68 7.78
CA VAL A 51 3.14 1.19 9.12
C VAL A 51 1.70 0.81 9.45
N PHE A 52 1.49 -0.02 10.47
CA PHE A 52 0.17 -0.55 10.79
C PHE A 52 -0.12 -0.54 12.29
N THR A 53 -1.40 -0.48 12.65
CA THR A 53 -1.87 -0.70 14.02
C THR A 53 -2.69 -1.98 14.11
N SER A 54 -2.70 -2.60 15.29
CA SER A 54 -3.50 -3.80 15.58
C SER A 54 -4.75 -3.39 16.33
N LEU A 55 -5.92 -3.66 15.75
CA LEU A 55 -7.17 -3.17 16.29
C LEU A 55 -7.60 -3.97 17.52
N ARG A 56 -8.19 -3.26 18.49
CA ARG A 56 -8.80 -3.86 19.69
C ARG A 56 -10.33 -3.92 19.59
N HIS A 57 -10.88 -3.21 18.61
CA HIS A 57 -12.30 -3.07 18.35
C HIS A 57 -12.59 -3.46 16.89
N PRO A 58 -13.85 -3.78 16.56
CA PRO A 58 -14.22 -4.05 15.18
C PRO A 58 -13.85 -2.89 14.26
N PHE A 59 -13.10 -3.19 13.21
CA PHE A 59 -12.80 -2.22 12.16
C PHE A 59 -14.09 -1.67 11.55
N VAL A 60 -14.17 -0.35 11.41
CA VAL A 60 -15.28 0.36 10.76
C VAL A 60 -14.79 1.00 9.47
N VAL A 61 -13.77 1.86 9.55
CA VAL A 61 -13.28 2.61 8.40
C VAL A 61 -11.82 3.02 8.59
N ALA A 62 -11.08 3.09 7.49
CA ALA A 62 -9.78 3.77 7.44
C ALA A 62 -9.72 4.66 6.20
N GLU A 63 -9.18 5.86 6.35
CA GLU A 63 -9.05 6.85 5.27
C GLU A 63 -7.68 7.51 5.33
N VAL A 64 -7.12 7.86 4.17
CA VAL A 64 -5.88 8.63 4.05
C VAL A 64 -5.83 9.31 2.69
N THR A 65 -5.19 10.48 2.60
CA THR A 65 -4.75 11.04 1.33
C THR A 65 -3.33 10.59 1.07
N VAL A 66 -3.08 10.00 -0.10
CA VAL A 66 -1.72 9.63 -0.53
C VAL A 66 -1.26 10.53 -1.67
N SER A 67 0.00 10.94 -1.65
CA SER A 67 0.69 11.65 -2.74
C SER A 67 2.10 11.11 -2.94
N ALA A 68 2.55 11.10 -4.19
CA ALA A 68 3.94 10.82 -4.54
C ALA A 68 4.25 11.30 -5.96
N ASP A 69 5.54 11.39 -6.28
CA ASP A 69 6.02 11.45 -7.66
C ASP A 69 6.05 10.04 -8.25
N TRP A 70 4.92 9.62 -8.83
CA TRP A 70 4.75 8.32 -9.48
C TRP A 70 5.51 8.26 -10.80
N GLU A 71 6.69 7.64 -10.81
CA GLU A 71 7.60 7.67 -11.98
C GLU A 71 7.90 6.30 -12.55
N MET A 72 8.08 5.29 -11.70
CA MET A 72 8.48 3.96 -12.13
C MET A 72 7.29 3.03 -12.29
N GLU A 73 7.37 2.14 -13.28
CA GLU A 73 6.37 1.08 -13.46
C GLU A 73 6.21 0.30 -12.14
N TRP A 74 4.96 0.16 -11.72
CA TRP A 74 4.52 -0.45 -10.47
C TRP A 74 4.86 0.31 -9.19
N ASP A 75 5.23 1.60 -9.22
CA ASP A 75 5.27 2.43 -8.00
C ASP A 75 3.87 2.44 -7.35
N GLN A 76 3.78 2.23 -6.03
CA GLN A 76 2.50 2.09 -5.31
C GLN A 76 2.55 2.72 -3.92
N GLY A 77 1.39 3.20 -3.47
CA GLY A 77 1.20 3.68 -2.11
C GLY A 77 -0.28 3.78 -1.75
N GLY A 78 -0.63 3.52 -0.49
CA GLY A 78 -2.02 3.47 -0.08
C GLY A 78 -2.27 2.86 1.29
N LEU A 79 -3.50 2.41 1.51
CA LEU A 79 -3.93 1.66 2.68
C LEU A 79 -3.68 0.16 2.49
N VAL A 80 -3.41 -0.52 3.60
CA VAL A 80 -3.35 -1.97 3.69
C VAL A 80 -4.11 -2.45 4.91
N ILE A 81 -4.85 -3.56 4.77
CA ILE A 81 -5.56 -4.23 5.85
C ILE A 81 -5.29 -5.73 5.81
N PHE A 82 -4.94 -6.30 6.96
CA PHE A 82 -4.70 -7.72 7.18
C PHE A 82 -5.77 -8.28 8.12
N ALA A 83 -6.20 -9.51 7.85
CA ALA A 83 -7.13 -10.27 8.64
C ALA A 83 -6.54 -11.65 8.96
N GLY A 84 -6.14 -11.84 10.21
CA GLY A 84 -5.43 -13.02 10.70
C GLY A 84 -4.23 -12.65 11.56
N ALA A 85 -3.13 -13.40 11.42
CA ALA A 85 -1.89 -13.05 12.10
C ALA A 85 -1.35 -11.70 11.59
N ALA A 86 -0.66 -10.98 12.48
CA ALA A 86 0.03 -9.73 12.14
C ALA A 86 1.00 -9.95 10.96
N PRO A 87 1.14 -8.95 10.08
CA PRO A 87 2.01 -9.06 8.92
C PRO A 87 3.48 -9.25 9.35
N GLN A 88 4.21 -10.02 8.57
CA GLN A 88 5.63 -10.33 8.77
C GLN A 88 6.39 -10.11 7.46
N SER A 89 7.70 -9.93 7.58
CA SER A 89 8.59 -9.75 6.44
C SER A 89 8.87 -11.09 5.76
N PHE A 90 8.76 -11.14 4.44
CA PHE A 90 9.08 -12.32 3.62
C PHE A 90 9.66 -11.89 2.28
N ALA A 91 10.84 -12.41 1.93
CA ALA A 91 11.41 -12.31 0.59
C ALA A 91 11.32 -13.69 -0.08
N SER A 92 10.63 -13.78 -1.22
CA SER A 92 10.51 -15.03 -1.96
C SER A 92 11.80 -15.31 -2.75
N ASP A 93 12.87 -15.74 -2.08
CA ASP A 93 14.09 -16.22 -2.74
C ASP A 93 14.66 -17.45 -2.03
N THR A 94 14.16 -18.64 -2.39
CA THR A 94 14.99 -19.85 -2.56
C THR A 94 14.20 -20.98 -3.23
N PRO A 95 14.61 -21.48 -4.41
CA PRO A 95 14.31 -22.85 -4.80
C PRO A 95 15.22 -23.78 -4.00
N GLY A 96 14.66 -24.39 -2.94
CA GLY A 96 15.39 -25.35 -2.11
C GLY A 96 15.69 -26.66 -2.86
N THR A 97 16.84 -26.75 -3.51
CA THR A 97 17.53 -28.03 -3.73
C THR A 97 18.23 -28.43 -2.43
N GLY A 98 17.73 -29.46 -1.72
CA GLY A 98 18.42 -29.98 -0.54
C GLY A 98 17.64 -30.95 0.34
N SER A 99 17.83 -32.24 0.06
CA SER A 99 17.74 -33.42 0.95
C SER A 99 17.44 -33.21 2.45
N GLY A 100 16.32 -33.81 2.89
CA GLY A 100 16.13 -34.59 4.12
C GLY A 100 16.87 -34.21 5.41
N HIS A 101 16.13 -33.65 6.38
CA HIS A 101 16.12 -34.13 7.77
C HIS A 101 14.85 -33.64 8.48
N VAL A 102 13.92 -34.56 8.73
CA VAL A 102 12.70 -34.33 9.51
C VAL A 102 13.08 -34.36 10.99
N LEU A 103 13.03 -33.21 11.66
CA LEU A 103 12.92 -33.17 13.12
C LEU A 103 11.42 -33.12 13.49
N PRO A 104 10.92 -33.96 14.41
CA PRO A 104 9.53 -33.94 14.80
C PRO A 104 9.30 -32.84 15.84
N ALA A 105 8.97 -31.63 15.41
CA ALA A 105 8.43 -30.63 16.31
C ALA A 105 6.93 -30.90 16.51
N THR A 106 6.60 -31.54 17.63
CA THR A 106 5.25 -31.71 18.16
C THR A 106 4.64 -30.35 18.50
N ARG A 107 4.01 -29.70 17.53
CA ARG A 107 2.84 -28.84 17.70
C ARG A 107 2.04 -28.95 16.42
N ARG A 108 0.91 -29.68 16.47
CA ARG A 108 -0.18 -29.47 15.52
C ARG A 108 -0.63 -28.03 15.72
N SER A 109 -0.03 -27.07 15.01
CA SER A 109 -0.72 -25.82 14.72
C SER A 109 -1.96 -26.26 13.95
N SER A 110 -3.14 -26.07 14.55
CA SER A 110 -4.39 -26.04 13.80
C SER A 110 -4.11 -25.31 12.50
N ALA A 111 -4.38 -25.91 11.34
CA ALA A 111 -4.16 -25.31 10.03
C ALA A 111 -4.66 -23.86 10.04
N GLN A 112 -3.76 -22.91 10.27
CA GLN A 112 -4.11 -21.51 10.32
C GLN A 112 -4.41 -21.16 8.89
N SER A 113 -5.66 -20.82 8.59
CA SER A 113 -6.02 -20.25 7.30
C SER A 113 -5.05 -19.11 7.02
N PRO A 114 -4.41 -19.06 5.83
CA PRO A 114 -3.43 -18.04 5.52
C PRO A 114 -4.06 -16.66 5.72
N CYS A 115 -3.26 -15.73 6.28
CA CYS A 115 -3.71 -14.36 6.53
C CYS A 115 -4.25 -13.76 5.23
N LYS A 116 -5.48 -13.24 5.28
CA LYS A 116 -6.09 -12.50 4.17
C LYS A 116 -5.61 -11.07 4.25
N TRP A 117 -5.34 -10.45 3.11
CA TRP A 117 -5.02 -9.03 3.10
C TRP A 117 -5.56 -8.34 1.87
N VAL A 118 -5.76 -7.02 2.00
CA VAL A 118 -6.10 -6.14 0.91
C VAL A 118 -5.19 -4.92 0.98
N LYS A 119 -4.58 -4.56 -0.15
CA LYS A 119 -3.95 -3.24 -0.34
C LYS A 119 -4.75 -2.45 -1.36
N ALA A 120 -4.86 -1.15 -1.17
CA ALA A 120 -5.54 -0.26 -2.11
C ALA A 120 -4.96 1.15 -2.05
N GLY A 121 -4.85 1.80 -3.19
CA GLY A 121 -4.26 3.14 -3.28
C GLY A 121 -3.99 3.56 -4.70
N MET A 122 -2.87 4.25 -4.91
CA MET A 122 -2.39 4.64 -6.23
C MET A 122 -1.35 3.65 -6.72
N GLU A 123 -1.36 3.38 -8.02
CA GLU A 123 -0.36 2.55 -8.69
C GLU A 123 -0.05 3.09 -10.08
N PHE A 124 1.23 3.30 -10.37
CA PHE A 124 1.69 3.62 -11.72
C PHE A 124 1.81 2.33 -12.52
N SER A 125 1.01 2.16 -13.55
CA SER A 125 1.03 0.95 -14.37
C SER A 125 0.63 1.30 -15.80
N SER A 126 1.35 0.74 -16.76
CA SER A 126 1.13 0.94 -18.19
C SER A 126 1.19 2.42 -18.59
N GLY A 127 2.14 3.17 -18.00
CA GLY A 127 2.38 4.58 -18.31
C GLY A 127 1.32 5.56 -17.77
N THR A 128 0.46 5.13 -16.85
CA THR A 128 -0.52 6.01 -16.21
C THR A 128 -0.72 5.68 -14.75
N VAL A 129 -1.21 6.66 -13.99
CA VAL A 129 -1.57 6.50 -12.58
C VAL A 129 -3.00 5.94 -12.49
N ASN A 130 -3.16 4.90 -11.69
CA ASN A 130 -4.43 4.20 -11.48
C ASN A 130 -4.80 4.22 -10.00
N ALA A 131 -6.11 4.18 -9.70
CA ALA A 131 -6.57 3.66 -8.43
C ALA A 131 -6.50 2.13 -8.50
N SER A 132 -5.79 1.50 -7.58
CA SER A 132 -5.56 0.05 -7.59
C SER A 132 -6.05 -0.63 -6.32
N SER A 133 -6.34 -1.92 -6.45
CA SER A 133 -6.56 -2.78 -5.29
C SER A 133 -6.10 -4.20 -5.58
N VAL A 134 -5.43 -4.80 -4.60
CA VAL A 134 -5.08 -6.22 -4.60
C VAL A 134 -5.72 -6.86 -3.38
N SER A 135 -6.41 -7.99 -3.57
CA SER A 135 -6.92 -8.83 -2.49
C SER A 135 -6.24 -10.17 -2.53
N ALA A 136 -5.63 -10.58 -1.42
CA ALA A 136 -4.99 -11.88 -1.30
C ALA A 136 -5.74 -12.79 -0.34
N THR A 137 -6.03 -14.00 -0.82
CA THR A 137 -6.62 -15.10 -0.06
C THR A 137 -5.68 -16.30 -0.07
N ALA A 138 -6.12 -17.46 0.39
CA ALA A 138 -5.31 -18.69 0.32
C ALA A 138 -4.90 -19.05 -1.11
N ASP A 139 -5.72 -18.67 -2.09
CA ASP A 139 -5.60 -19.11 -3.48
C ASP A 139 -4.78 -18.15 -4.35
N GLY A 140 -4.27 -17.05 -3.79
CA GLY A 140 -3.46 -16.07 -4.52
C GLY A 140 -3.92 -14.62 -4.33
N ALA A 141 -3.22 -13.72 -5.01
CA ALA A 141 -3.58 -12.31 -5.14
C ALA A 141 -4.46 -12.07 -6.39
N ASP A 142 -5.54 -11.33 -6.21
CA ASP A 142 -6.44 -10.84 -7.26
C ASP A 142 -6.36 -9.31 -7.33
N TRP A 143 -5.93 -8.81 -8.49
CA TRP A 143 -5.55 -7.42 -8.73
C TRP A 143 -6.48 -6.73 -9.74
N CYS A 144 -6.85 -5.49 -9.43
CA CYS A 144 -7.61 -4.63 -10.32
C CYS A 144 -7.05 -3.20 -10.37
N LEU A 145 -7.26 -2.55 -11.52
CA LEU A 145 -6.91 -1.16 -11.79
C LEU A 145 -8.13 -0.40 -12.29
N SER A 146 -8.27 0.85 -11.86
CA SER A 146 -9.19 1.84 -12.42
C SER A 146 -8.39 3.07 -12.84
N PRO A 147 -8.33 3.41 -14.14
CA PRO A 147 -7.58 4.56 -14.62
C PRO A 147 -8.03 5.87 -13.97
N LEU A 148 -7.07 6.68 -13.51
CA LEU A 148 -7.34 8.05 -13.08
C LEU A 148 -7.18 8.96 -14.31
N VAL A 149 -8.32 9.33 -14.90
CA VAL A 149 -8.35 10.13 -16.13
C VAL A 149 -7.67 11.48 -15.90
N GLN A 150 -6.49 11.64 -16.50
CA GLN A 150 -5.84 12.93 -16.65
C GLN A 150 -6.64 13.76 -17.66
N SER A 151 -7.08 14.96 -17.28
CA SER A 151 -7.67 15.84 -18.29
C SER A 151 -6.56 16.30 -19.23
N VAL A 152 -6.84 16.35 -20.54
CA VAL A 152 -5.87 16.65 -21.62
C VAL A 152 -5.16 18.01 -21.44
N SER A 153 -5.65 18.85 -20.53
CA SER A 153 -5.10 20.18 -20.24
C SER A 153 -4.89 20.45 -18.74
N GLY A 154 -5.04 19.45 -17.87
CA GLY A 154 -4.88 19.59 -16.42
C GLY A 154 -3.59 18.99 -15.90
N PRO A 155 -3.17 19.36 -14.67
CA PRO A 155 -2.03 18.74 -14.02
C PRO A 155 -2.25 17.23 -13.84
N ALA A 156 -1.17 16.46 -13.82
CA ALA A 156 -1.23 15.02 -13.53
C ALA A 156 -1.84 14.80 -12.13
N ILE A 157 -2.64 13.74 -12.00
CA ILE A 157 -3.20 13.36 -10.70
C ILE A 157 -2.08 12.67 -9.92
N GLN A 158 -1.52 13.38 -8.94
CA GLN A 158 -0.46 12.87 -8.07
C GLN A 158 -0.99 12.44 -6.69
N SER A 159 -2.23 12.80 -6.36
CA SER A 159 -2.84 12.47 -5.07
C SER A 159 -4.21 11.81 -5.18
N LEU A 160 -4.54 11.00 -4.17
CA LEU A 160 -5.79 10.26 -4.05
C LEU A 160 -6.18 10.13 -2.58
N ARG A 161 -7.42 10.50 -2.24
CA ARG A 161 -8.02 10.08 -0.97
C ARG A 161 -8.54 8.66 -1.14
N ILE A 162 -8.04 7.71 -0.36
CA ILE A 162 -8.47 6.31 -0.39
C ILE A 162 -9.18 5.96 0.92
N LYS A 163 -10.22 5.12 0.84
CA LYS A 163 -11.00 4.67 1.98
C LYS A 163 -11.28 3.17 1.92
N LEU A 164 -11.08 2.53 3.07
CA LEU A 164 -11.49 1.16 3.37
C LEU A 164 -12.65 1.21 4.36
N GLU A 165 -13.75 0.55 4.06
CA GLU A 165 -14.97 0.57 4.90
C GLU A 165 -15.51 -0.85 5.09
N ARG A 166 -15.82 -1.22 6.34
CA ARG A 166 -16.48 -2.49 6.63
C ARG A 166 -17.99 -2.35 6.46
N VAL A 167 -18.55 -3.20 5.61
CA VAL A 167 -20.01 -3.33 5.44
C VAL A 167 -20.40 -4.79 5.70
N GLY A 168 -20.85 -5.07 6.92
CA GLY A 168 -21.11 -6.44 7.39
C GLY A 168 -19.83 -7.29 7.40
N HIS A 169 -19.77 -8.29 6.52
CA HIS A 169 -18.58 -9.11 6.30
C HIS A 169 -17.74 -8.69 5.09
N ALA A 170 -18.21 -7.72 4.30
CA ALA A 170 -17.48 -7.21 3.14
C ALA A 170 -16.55 -6.06 3.52
N LEU A 171 -15.48 -5.91 2.74
CA LEU A 171 -14.63 -4.73 2.73
C LEU A 171 -14.91 -3.94 1.45
N TRP A 172 -15.35 -2.71 1.59
CA TRP A 172 -15.60 -1.79 0.49
C TRP A 172 -14.42 -0.83 0.36
N ILE A 173 -14.03 -0.58 -0.89
CA ILE A 173 -12.88 0.25 -1.23
C ILE A 173 -13.39 1.41 -2.07
N TRP A 174 -13.11 2.62 -1.61
CA TRP A 174 -13.55 3.85 -2.24
C TRP A 174 -12.35 4.76 -2.48
N TYR A 175 -12.45 5.63 -3.48
CA TYR A 175 -11.48 6.67 -3.71
C TYR A 175 -12.14 7.99 -4.09
N GLN A 176 -11.43 9.08 -3.85
CA GLN A 176 -11.79 10.41 -4.29
C GLN A 176 -10.52 11.10 -4.80
N VAL A 177 -10.60 11.69 -5.98
CA VAL A 177 -9.54 12.57 -6.49
C VAL A 177 -9.73 13.94 -5.85
N PRO A 178 -8.76 14.45 -5.05
CA PRO A 178 -8.85 15.79 -4.49
C PRO A 178 -9.02 16.83 -5.62
N SER A 179 -10.04 17.67 -5.53
CA SER A 179 -10.28 18.72 -6.52
C SER A 179 -9.56 20.00 -6.11
N ALA A 180 -8.90 20.68 -7.06
CA ALA A 180 -8.29 21.99 -6.86
C ALA A 180 -9.32 23.13 -6.61
N ALA A 181 -10.63 22.86 -6.72
CA ALA A 181 -11.69 23.86 -6.54
C ALA A 181 -12.63 23.51 -5.37
N PRO A 182 -12.20 23.63 -4.11
CA PRO A 182 -13.05 23.38 -2.94
C PRO A 182 -14.23 24.37 -2.81
N TYR A 183 -14.20 25.49 -3.53
CA TYR A 183 -15.21 26.56 -3.43
C TYR A 183 -16.34 26.50 -4.48
N GLY A 184 -16.35 25.50 -5.35
CA GLY A 184 -17.30 25.42 -6.48
C GLY A 184 -18.44 24.40 -6.33
N LEU A 185 -18.47 23.61 -5.26
CA LEU A 185 -19.43 22.51 -5.11
C LEU A 185 -20.69 23.00 -4.37
N SER A 186 -21.85 22.77 -4.98
CA SER A 186 -23.14 22.94 -4.30
C SER A 186 -23.24 21.95 -3.12
N PRO A 187 -24.01 22.24 -2.05
CA PRO A 187 -24.07 21.40 -0.85
C PRO A 187 -24.40 19.91 -1.10
N GLY A 188 -25.12 19.60 -2.20
CA GLY A 188 -25.42 18.23 -2.61
C GLY A 188 -24.28 17.48 -3.31
N ALA A 189 -23.24 18.20 -3.80
CA ALA A 189 -22.10 17.60 -4.50
C ALA A 189 -20.97 17.17 -3.54
N VAL A 190 -20.98 17.62 -2.28
CA VAL A 190 -20.01 17.23 -1.23
C VAL A 190 -20.23 15.77 -0.79
N GLY A 191 -21.46 15.25 -0.91
CA GLY A 191 -21.79 13.85 -0.60
C GLY A 191 -21.51 12.84 -1.72
N SER A 192 -21.14 13.29 -2.93
CA SER A 192 -21.05 12.45 -4.14
C SER A 192 -19.65 12.34 -4.74
N THR A 193 -18.60 12.68 -3.98
CA THR A 193 -17.21 12.72 -4.49
C THR A 193 -16.51 11.37 -4.45
N TRP A 194 -16.95 10.46 -3.59
CA TRP A 194 -16.41 9.11 -3.46
C TRP A 194 -16.87 8.20 -4.59
N LYS A 195 -15.92 7.56 -5.26
CA LYS A 195 -16.14 6.53 -6.28
C LYS A 195 -15.82 5.16 -5.68
N LYS A 196 -16.70 4.17 -5.87
CA LYS A 196 -16.45 2.80 -5.42
C LYS A 196 -15.43 2.16 -6.35
N LEU A 197 -14.30 1.71 -5.82
CA LEU A 197 -13.29 0.96 -6.58
C LEU A 197 -13.61 -0.54 -6.60
N ARG A 198 -13.89 -1.11 -5.43
CA ARG A 198 -14.04 -2.56 -5.28
C ARG A 198 -14.88 -2.92 -4.07
N GLU A 199 -15.52 -4.07 -4.15
CA GLU A 199 -16.11 -4.77 -3.01
C GLU A 199 -15.46 -6.14 -2.88
N VAL A 200 -14.82 -6.39 -1.73
CA VAL A 200 -14.25 -7.69 -1.39
C VAL A 200 -15.21 -8.38 -0.43
N THR A 201 -16.02 -9.28 -0.97
CA THR A 201 -17.02 -10.02 -0.18
C THR A 201 -16.33 -10.96 0.81
N TRP A 202 -16.94 -11.12 1.99
CA TRP A 202 -16.52 -12.06 3.04
C TRP A 202 -15.10 -11.85 3.61
N PHE A 203 -14.49 -10.68 3.38
CA PHE A 203 -13.17 -10.34 3.92
C PHE A 203 -13.09 -10.53 5.44
N PHE A 204 -14.12 -10.13 6.19
CA PHE A 204 -14.18 -10.26 7.65
C PHE A 204 -14.85 -11.55 8.15
N TYR A 205 -15.29 -12.45 7.25
CA TYR A 205 -15.90 -13.70 7.68
C TYR A 205 -14.86 -14.61 8.36
N GLY A 206 -15.21 -15.12 9.55
CA GLY A 206 -14.36 -15.98 10.36
C GLY A 206 -13.14 -15.30 11.00
N VAL A 207 -13.12 -13.96 11.04
CA VAL A 207 -12.02 -13.15 11.59
C VAL A 207 -12.49 -12.51 12.89
N GLU A 208 -11.81 -12.78 14.01
CA GLU A 208 -12.06 -12.02 15.26
C GLU A 208 -11.40 -10.64 15.13
N ASP A 209 -12.03 -9.59 15.67
CA ASP A 209 -11.58 -8.22 15.43
C ASP A 209 -10.16 -7.91 15.93
N LYS A 210 -9.70 -8.62 16.97
CA LYS A 210 -8.31 -8.54 17.48
C LYS A 210 -7.24 -9.06 16.50
N PHE A 211 -7.67 -9.66 15.40
CA PHE A 211 -6.82 -10.15 14.31
C PHE A 211 -6.95 -9.28 13.06
N VAL A 212 -7.42 -8.04 13.21
CA VAL A 212 -7.41 -7.05 12.14
C VAL A 212 -6.28 -6.05 12.37
N HIS A 213 -5.46 -5.88 11.34
CA HIS A 213 -4.35 -4.93 11.33
C HIS A 213 -4.54 -4.01 10.14
N VAL A 214 -4.49 -2.69 10.34
CA VAL A 214 -4.73 -1.71 9.28
C VAL A 214 -3.70 -0.61 9.36
N GLY A 215 -3.32 -0.09 8.19
CA GLY A 215 -2.25 0.87 8.10
C GLY A 215 -2.02 1.34 6.68
N VAL A 216 -0.82 1.83 6.43
CA VAL A 216 -0.38 2.33 5.14
C VAL A 216 0.84 1.57 4.64
N TYR A 217 1.07 1.62 3.34
CA TYR A 217 2.23 1.00 2.69
C TYR A 217 2.75 1.86 1.54
N ALA A 218 4.03 1.67 1.22
CA ALA A 218 4.66 2.16 0.01
C ALA A 218 5.45 1.00 -0.63
N SER A 219 5.54 0.97 -1.96
CA SER A 219 6.31 -0.06 -2.67
C SER A 219 6.83 0.43 -4.01
N ARG A 220 8.07 0.05 -4.33
CA ARG A 220 8.72 0.19 -5.63
C ARG A 220 9.23 -1.20 -6.05
N PRO A 221 8.40 -2.00 -6.74
CA PRO A 221 8.78 -3.34 -7.19
C PRO A 221 9.85 -3.32 -8.28
N THR A 222 9.90 -2.25 -9.08
CA THR A 222 10.91 -2.10 -10.13
C THR A 222 12.33 -2.13 -9.56
N ASN A 223 13.19 -2.94 -10.18
CA ASN A 223 14.58 -3.17 -9.79
C ASN A 223 15.57 -2.16 -10.41
N ILE A 224 15.09 -1.05 -10.94
CA ILE A 224 15.91 -0.07 -11.65
C ILE A 224 16.05 1.15 -10.76
N ALA A 225 17.30 1.57 -10.52
CA ALA A 225 17.61 2.83 -9.86
C ALA A 225 17.25 4.02 -10.77
N ARG A 226 16.75 5.11 -10.19
CA ARG A 226 16.53 6.40 -10.85
C ARG A 226 17.84 6.85 -11.50
N GLY A 227 17.84 7.15 -12.80
CA GLY A 227 19.05 7.47 -13.57
C GLY A 227 19.65 6.32 -14.40
N GLN A 228 19.13 5.09 -14.29
CA GLN A 228 19.50 3.96 -15.16
C GLN A 228 18.42 3.59 -16.18
N THR A 229 17.42 4.45 -16.37
CA THR A 229 16.38 4.20 -17.37
C THR A 229 16.92 4.45 -18.78
N MET A 230 16.35 3.77 -19.78
CA MET A 230 16.68 4.05 -21.19
C MET A 230 16.31 5.49 -21.59
N TRP A 231 15.34 6.10 -20.90
CA TRP A 231 14.96 7.51 -21.08
C TRP A 231 16.10 8.45 -20.66
N ASP A 232 16.72 8.21 -19.49
CA ASP A 232 17.90 8.97 -19.04
C ASP A 232 19.08 8.78 -20.00
N ALA A 233 19.29 7.57 -20.51
CA ALA A 233 20.34 7.28 -21.49
C ALA A 233 20.11 7.97 -22.85
N MET A 234 18.85 8.17 -23.25
CA MET A 234 18.48 8.84 -24.50
C MET A 234 18.44 10.37 -24.39
N HIS A 235 18.22 10.92 -23.19
CA HIS A 235 18.01 12.35 -22.98
C HIS A 235 19.07 13.05 -22.08
N GLY A 236 20.05 12.32 -21.53
CA GLY A 236 20.92 12.78 -20.44
C GLY A 236 22.40 13.07 -20.75
N LEU A 237 22.72 13.69 -21.89
CA LEU A 237 24.02 14.35 -22.08
C LEU A 237 23.85 15.86 -22.32
N THR A 238 23.25 16.58 -21.38
CA THR A 238 23.49 18.03 -21.24
C THR A 238 23.15 18.55 -19.84
N LEU A 239 24.11 18.47 -18.92
CA LEU A 239 24.54 19.50 -17.97
C LEU A 239 25.21 18.85 -16.75
N GLU A 240 26.54 18.90 -16.75
CA GLU A 240 27.36 18.67 -15.57
C GLU A 240 27.08 19.73 -14.49
N ASN A 241 27.27 19.32 -13.24
CA ASN A 241 27.33 20.09 -12.00
C ASN A 241 26.01 20.59 -11.40
N SER A 242 25.46 19.77 -10.51
CA SER A 242 25.34 20.16 -9.10
C SER A 242 25.41 18.95 -8.18
N SER A 243 26.34 19.02 -7.24
CA SER A 243 26.54 18.14 -6.11
C SER A 243 25.25 17.91 -5.30
N ALA A 244 24.58 16.79 -5.55
CA ALA A 244 23.58 16.20 -4.66
C ALA A 244 23.75 14.68 -4.64
N ALA A 245 24.92 14.22 -4.18
CA ALA A 245 25.01 12.90 -3.57
C ALA A 245 24.13 12.95 -2.30
N GLY A 246 22.86 12.54 -2.39
CA GLY A 246 21.99 12.54 -1.20
C GLY A 246 20.49 12.34 -1.38
N THR A 247 19.92 12.34 -2.58
CA THR A 247 18.49 12.01 -2.74
C THR A 247 18.33 10.50 -2.95
N SER A 248 17.77 9.84 -1.93
CA SER A 248 17.51 8.40 -1.89
C SER A 248 16.79 7.91 -3.14
N ASP A 249 17.29 6.85 -3.75
CA ASP A 249 16.75 6.13 -4.93
C ASP A 249 15.35 5.49 -4.73
N GLY A 250 14.67 5.84 -3.64
CA GLY A 250 13.37 5.29 -3.27
C GLY A 250 12.18 6.16 -3.71
N LEU A 251 11.02 5.53 -3.82
CA LEU A 251 9.73 6.20 -3.92
C LEU A 251 9.42 6.80 -2.55
N VAL A 252 9.23 8.11 -2.47
CA VAL A 252 8.72 8.77 -1.25
C VAL A 252 7.21 8.93 -1.41
N VAL A 253 6.45 8.30 -0.53
CA VAL A 253 4.99 8.43 -0.47
C VAL A 253 4.63 9.22 0.78
N GLU A 254 3.88 10.29 0.59
CA GLU A 254 3.33 11.14 1.64
C GLU A 254 1.94 10.62 2.03
N PHE A 255 1.66 10.64 3.33
CA PHE A 255 0.39 10.24 3.90
C PHE A 255 -0.16 11.38 4.74
N GLU A 256 -1.34 11.89 4.37
CA GLU A 256 -2.04 12.99 5.02
C GLU A 256 -3.39 12.53 5.58
N ASP A 257 -3.78 13.10 6.71
CA ASP A 257 -5.09 12.90 7.36
C ASP A 257 -5.45 11.42 7.56
N LEU A 258 -4.49 10.61 8.03
CA LEU A 258 -4.77 9.21 8.34
C LEU A 258 -5.81 9.13 9.47
N GLU A 259 -6.93 8.47 9.20
CA GLU A 259 -7.96 8.17 10.19
C GLU A 259 -8.28 6.68 10.19
N ILE A 260 -8.44 6.08 11.37
CA ILE A 260 -8.76 4.66 11.55
C ILE A 260 -9.75 4.54 12.71
N PHE A 261 -10.89 3.89 12.47
CA PHE A 261 -11.96 3.66 13.44
C PHE A 261 -12.40 2.20 13.45
#